data_AF-A0A0H2S2Q2-F1
#
_entry.id   AF-A0A0H2S2Q2-F1
#
_cell.length_a   1.000
_cell.length_b   1.000
_cell.length_c   1.000
_cell.angle_alpha   90.00
_cell.angle_beta   90.00
_cell.angle_gamma   90.00
#
_symmetry.space_group_name_H-M   'P 1'
#
loop_
_entity.id
_entity.type
_entity.pdbx_description
1 polymer ?
#
loop_
_entity_poly.entity_id
_entity_poly.type
_entity_poly.pdbx_seq_one_letter_code
_entity_poly.pdbx_strand_id
1 'polypeptide(L)'
;MEIDVLLTVPELNSSQNLVYDSGENSQNRIAFPIGPGQVRNILLERWSCSFIPRLSPSSTAPKTDVAGTVSLVTIYEHAVLTFRSLYSLLNILPSSRVCNRSYLEGKSGLGVSICKSRDVVGRVLDFGSPMPNGLRLPTQTFDFTSISLPMGVISLSGTTNQ
;
A
#
# COMPACT_ATOMS: atom_id res chain seq x y z
N MET A 1 8.23 7.59 -5.20
CA MET A 1 7.82 6.33 -5.84
C MET A 1 6.58 5.85 -5.13
N GLU A 2 5.55 5.43 -5.87
CA GLU A 2 4.28 4.97 -5.31
C GLU A 2 3.90 3.61 -5.90
N ILE A 3 3.49 2.70 -5.03
CA ILE A 3 3.08 1.34 -5.36
C ILE A 3 1.65 1.15 -4.88
N ASP A 4 0.79 0.64 -5.75
CA ASP A 4 -0.59 0.26 -5.45
C ASP A 4 -0.71 -1.28 -5.44
N VAL A 5 -1.32 -1.80 -4.37
CA VAL A 5 -1.69 -3.21 -4.22
C VAL A 5 -3.18 -3.31 -4.51
N LEU A 6 -3.54 -4.06 -5.55
CA LEU A 6 -4.89 -4.12 -6.09
C LEU A 6 -5.44 -5.53 -5.99
N LEU A 7 -6.73 -5.65 -5.66
CA LEU A 7 -7.52 -6.85 -5.89
C LEU A 7 -8.11 -6.79 -7.30
N THR A 8 -7.61 -7.65 -8.18
CA THR A 8 -8.15 -7.87 -9.51
C THR A 8 -9.37 -8.78 -9.40
N VAL A 9 -10.53 -8.25 -9.78
CA VAL A 9 -11.80 -8.98 -9.79
C VAL A 9 -12.03 -9.52 -11.21
N PRO A 10 -12.25 -10.83 -11.39
CA PRO A 10 -12.54 -11.40 -12.69
C PRO A 10 -13.92 -10.92 -13.19
N GLU A 11 -14.20 -11.11 -14.48
CA GLU A 11 -15.54 -10.86 -15.01
C GLU A 11 -16.52 -11.87 -14.39
N LEU A 12 -17.33 -11.39 -13.45
CA LEU A 12 -18.33 -12.20 -12.78
C LEU A 12 -19.56 -12.34 -13.67
N ASN A 13 -20.13 -13.55 -13.68
CA ASN A 13 -21.40 -13.79 -14.35
C ASN A 13 -22.56 -13.10 -13.59
N SER A 14 -23.71 -12.89 -14.23
CA SER A 14 -24.88 -12.20 -13.66
C SER A 14 -25.45 -12.79 -12.36
N SER A 15 -24.99 -13.97 -11.94
CA SER A 15 -25.36 -14.64 -10.69
C SER A 15 -24.33 -14.48 -9.56
N GLN A 16 -23.18 -13.85 -9.83
CA GLN A 16 -22.07 -13.71 -8.90
C GLN A 16 -21.93 -12.26 -8.46
N ASN A 17 -21.93 -12.04 -7.14
CA ASN A 17 -21.70 -10.75 -6.52
C ASN A 17 -20.45 -10.80 -5.66
N LEU A 18 -19.61 -9.78 -5.75
CA LEU A 18 -18.53 -9.58 -4.77
C LEU A 18 -19.19 -9.11 -3.48
N VAL A 19 -18.80 -9.68 -2.35
CA VAL A 19 -19.33 -9.30 -1.04
C VAL A 19 -18.18 -8.88 -0.15
N TYR A 20 -18.23 -7.66 0.38
CA TYR A 20 -17.38 -7.28 1.51
C TYR A 20 -18.06 -7.75 2.80
N ASP A 21 -17.33 -8.52 3.61
CA ASP A 21 -17.81 -9.04 4.90
C ASP A 21 -16.91 -8.46 6.00
N SER A 22 -17.46 -7.57 6.83
CA SER A 22 -16.70 -6.87 7.88
C SER A 22 -16.55 -7.68 9.18
N GLY A 23 -17.00 -8.94 9.22
CA GLY A 23 -16.76 -9.88 10.31
C GLY A 23 -17.46 -9.59 11.66
N GLU A 24 -17.79 -8.34 11.98
CA GLU A 24 -18.41 -7.97 13.27
C GLU A 24 -19.94 -8.18 13.31
N ASN A 25 -20.61 -8.13 12.16
CA ASN A 25 -22.02 -8.48 12.06
C ASN A 25 -22.35 -8.78 10.60
N SER A 26 -22.91 -9.95 10.33
CA SER A 26 -23.33 -10.41 9.01
C SER A 26 -24.41 -9.53 8.34
N GLN A 27 -24.84 -8.45 9.00
CA GLN A 27 -25.73 -7.40 8.48
C GLN A 27 -25.03 -6.40 7.54
N ASN A 28 -23.71 -6.25 7.58
CA ASN A 28 -22.97 -5.32 6.69
C ASN A 28 -22.33 -6.04 5.49
N ARG A 29 -23.01 -7.04 4.93
CA ARG A 29 -22.60 -7.67 3.67
C ARG A 29 -22.91 -6.73 2.52
N ILE A 30 -21.89 -6.01 2.05
CA ILE A 30 -22.02 -5.09 0.92
C ILE A 30 -21.81 -5.91 -0.35
N ALA A 31 -22.90 -6.22 -1.04
CA ALA A 31 -22.86 -6.85 -2.35
C ALA A 31 -22.60 -5.78 -3.42
N PHE A 32 -21.54 -5.97 -4.21
CA PHE A 32 -21.21 -5.13 -5.36
C PHE A 32 -21.95 -5.68 -6.59
N PRO A 33 -22.86 -4.90 -7.21
CA PRO A 33 -23.54 -5.34 -8.42
C PRO A 33 -22.57 -5.38 -9.60
N ILE A 34 -22.15 -6.62 -9.92
CA ILE A 34 -21.38 -7.18 -11.05
C ILE A 34 -21.76 -6.82 -12.51
N GLY A 35 -22.25 -5.62 -12.87
CA GLY A 35 -22.66 -5.27 -14.24
C GLY A 35 -21.55 -4.95 -15.27
N PRO A 36 -21.84 -5.00 -16.59
CA PRO A 36 -20.89 -4.69 -17.65
C PRO A 36 -20.46 -3.20 -17.59
N GLY A 37 -19.20 -2.94 -17.24
CA GLY A 37 -18.66 -1.61 -16.88
C GLY A 37 -18.03 -1.53 -15.47
N GLN A 38 -17.92 -2.69 -14.80
CA GLN A 38 -17.46 -2.84 -13.42
C GLN A 38 -16.04 -2.33 -13.13
N VAL A 39 -15.86 -1.84 -11.90
CA VAL A 39 -14.58 -1.82 -11.19
C VAL A 39 -13.86 -3.17 -11.37
N ARG A 40 -12.71 -3.15 -12.05
CA ARG A 40 -11.88 -4.36 -12.26
C ARG A 40 -10.81 -4.50 -11.19
N ASN A 41 -10.42 -3.39 -10.59
CA ASN A 41 -9.36 -3.33 -9.60
C ASN A 41 -9.87 -2.60 -8.37
N ILE A 42 -9.75 -3.22 -7.20
CA ILE A 42 -10.05 -2.57 -5.92
C ILE A 42 -8.72 -2.29 -5.25
N LEU A 43 -8.48 -1.04 -4.87
CA LEU A 43 -7.26 -0.69 -4.15
C LEU A 43 -7.32 -1.26 -2.74
N LEU A 44 -6.35 -2.11 -2.41
CA LEU A 44 -6.18 -2.64 -1.06
C LEU A 44 -5.23 -1.76 -0.28
N GLU A 45 -4.10 -1.41 -0.89
CA GLU A 45 -3.01 -0.68 -0.25
C GLU A 45 -2.32 0.28 -1.21
N ARG A 46 -1.82 1.39 -0.68
CA ARG A 46 -0.91 2.30 -1.38
C ARG A 46 0.31 2.56 -0.53
N TRP A 47 1.47 2.37 -1.11
CA TRP A 47 2.76 2.56 -0.48
C TRP A 47 3.49 3.70 -1.16
N SER A 48 3.96 4.67 -0.38
CA SER A 48 4.74 5.80 -0.87
C SER A 48 6.14 5.77 -0.26
N CYS A 49 7.15 5.81 -1.13
CA CYS A 49 8.55 5.93 -0.76
C CYS A 49 9.11 7.19 -1.40
N SER A 50 9.54 8.13 -0.58
CA SER A 50 10.10 9.42 -1.01
C SER A 50 11.54 9.56 -0.52
N PHE A 51 12.36 10.16 -1.38
CA PHE A 51 13.75 10.50 -1.07
C PHE A 51 13.92 11.99 -1.26
N ILE A 52 14.35 12.67 -0.19
CA ILE A 52 14.62 14.11 -0.18
C ILE A 52 16.14 14.28 -0.21
N PRO A 53 16.75 14.68 -1.34
CA PRO A 53 18.19 14.88 -1.41
C PRO A 53 18.63 16.04 -0.53
N ARG A 54 19.77 15.90 0.15
CA ARG A 54 20.42 17.02 0.83
C ARG A 54 21.16 17.86 -0.22
N LEU A 55 20.73 19.09 -0.42
CA LEU A 55 21.45 20.06 -1.22
C LEU A 55 22.80 20.34 -0.55
N SER A 56 23.89 19.98 -1.22
CA SER A 56 25.24 20.29 -0.74
C SER A 56 25.40 21.82 -0.68
N PRO A 57 25.78 22.43 0.45
CA PRO A 57 26.01 23.86 0.49
C PRO A 57 27.21 24.18 -0.42
N SER A 58 26.96 24.91 -1.51
CA SER A 58 28.02 25.53 -2.30
C SER A 58 28.87 26.42 -1.39
N SER A 59 30.19 26.29 -1.57
CA SER A 59 31.26 27.08 -0.95
C SER A 59 30.88 28.48 -0.47
N THR A 60 30.91 28.72 0.84
CA THR A 60 31.53 29.87 1.55
C THR A 60 30.94 30.03 2.96
N ALA A 61 31.43 29.27 3.95
CA ALA A 61 31.35 29.60 5.38
C ALA A 61 32.22 28.62 6.19
N PRO A 62 32.84 29.04 7.30
CA PRO A 62 33.87 28.26 7.99
C PRO A 62 33.28 27.04 8.69
N LYS A 63 34.10 25.99 8.75
CA LYS A 63 33.83 24.68 9.35
C LYS A 63 33.50 24.81 10.84
N THR A 64 32.22 24.95 11.16
CA THR A 64 31.70 24.61 12.49
C THR A 64 30.27 24.17 12.29
N ASP A 65 30.08 22.89 11.99
CA ASP A 65 29.12 22.09 12.74
C ASP A 65 29.21 20.62 12.35
N VAL A 66 29.24 19.81 13.41
CA VAL A 66 29.30 18.37 13.46
C VAL A 66 27.95 17.82 12.99
N ALA A 67 27.62 17.95 11.70
CA ALA A 67 26.57 17.16 11.08
C ALA A 67 27.15 15.76 10.81
N GLY A 68 27.21 14.96 11.89
CA GLY A 68 27.82 13.64 11.94
C GLY A 68 27.47 12.79 10.72
N THR A 69 28.49 12.45 9.93
CA THR A 69 28.41 11.41 8.92
C THR A 69 28.15 10.09 9.64
N VAL A 70 26.86 9.74 9.78
CA VAL A 70 26.43 8.44 10.29
C VAL A 70 27.21 7.37 9.52
N SER A 71 27.90 6.50 10.25
CA SER A 71 28.70 5.43 9.64
C SER A 71 27.83 4.59 8.71
N LEU A 72 28.38 4.17 7.57
CA LEU A 72 27.67 3.32 6.60
C LEU A 72 27.14 2.04 7.26
N VAL A 73 27.86 1.53 8.28
CA VAL A 73 27.44 0.38 9.08
C VAL A 73 26.12 0.66 9.80
N THR A 74 26.01 1.80 10.48
CA THR A 74 24.79 2.19 11.21
C THR A 74 23.61 2.41 10.26
N ILE A 75 23.87 2.95 9.06
CA ILE A 75 22.83 3.10 8.02
C ILE A 75 22.32 1.73 7.57
N TYR A 76 23.24 0.79 7.33
CA TYR A 76 22.88 -0.57 6.92
C TYR A 76 22.10 -1.30 8.02
N GLU A 77 22.52 -1.19 9.28
CA GLU A 77 21.79 -1.75 10.42
C GLU A 77 20.37 -1.18 10.52
N HIS A 78 20.22 0.14 10.38
CA HIS A 78 18.91 0.76 10.41
C HIS A 78 18.05 0.31 9.22
N ALA A 79 18.63 0.21 8.02
CA ALA A 79 17.93 -0.28 6.84
C ALA A 79 17.42 -1.72 7.05
N VAL A 80 18.28 -2.60 7.59
CA VAL A 80 17.90 -4.00 7.90
C VAL A 80 16.74 -4.05 8.89
N LEU A 81 16.76 -3.24 9.95
CA LEU A 81 15.67 -3.17 10.92
C LEU A 81 14.37 -2.67 10.29
N THR A 82 14.45 -1.63 9.45
CA THR A 82 13.29 -1.10 8.71
C THR A 82 12.72 -2.13 7.72
N PHE A 83 13.57 -2.89 7.02
CA PHE A 83 13.10 -3.96 6.15
C PHE A 83 12.45 -5.10 6.92
N ARG A 84 12.98 -5.46 8.10
CA ARG A 84 12.35 -6.46 8.97
C ARG A 84 10.99 -5.99 9.47
N SER A 85 10.87 -4.75 9.94
CA SER A 85 9.59 -4.21 10.40
C SER A 85 8.59 -4.10 9.26
N LEU A 86 9.02 -3.66 8.08
CA LEU A 86 8.18 -3.65 6.87
C LEU A 86 7.71 -5.05 6.49
N TYR A 87 8.61 -6.04 6.47
CA TYR A 87 8.24 -7.43 6.16
C TYR A 87 7.25 -8.00 7.17
N SER A 88 7.45 -7.74 8.46
CA SER A 88 6.49 -8.13 9.50
C SER A 88 5.14 -7.45 9.32
N LEU A 89 5.12 -6.14 9.01
CA LEU A 89 3.89 -5.40 8.74
C LEU A 89 3.13 -5.96 7.53
N LEU A 90 3.83 -6.19 6.41
CA LEU A 90 3.25 -6.76 5.19
C LEU A 90 2.60 -8.13 5.43
N ASN A 91 3.10 -8.92 6.38
CA ASN A 91 2.50 -10.21 6.71
C ASN A 91 1.23 -10.11 7.57
N ILE A 92 1.09 -9.07 8.39
CA ILE A 92 -0.10 -8.89 9.26
C ILE A 92 -1.22 -8.10 8.58
N LEU A 93 -0.91 -7.36 7.51
CA LEU A 93 -1.87 -6.57 6.77
C LEU A 93 -2.96 -7.43 6.12
N PRO A 94 -4.18 -6.89 5.96
CA PRO A 94 -5.31 -7.66 5.41
C PRO A 94 -5.04 -8.15 3.98
N SER A 95 -4.24 -7.43 3.19
CA SER A 95 -3.85 -7.85 1.84
C SER A 95 -3.09 -9.18 1.80
N SER A 96 -2.30 -9.52 2.82
CA SER A 96 -1.57 -10.79 2.90
C SER A 96 -2.54 -11.96 3.01
N ARG A 97 -3.64 -11.79 3.76
CA ARG A 97 -4.69 -12.79 3.92
C ARG A 97 -5.45 -12.99 2.61
N VAL A 98 -5.76 -11.90 1.92
CA VAL A 98 -6.42 -11.96 0.60
C VAL A 98 -5.51 -12.65 -0.42
N CYS A 99 -4.21 -12.31 -0.44
CA CYS A 99 -3.23 -12.93 -1.31
C CYS A 99 -3.11 -14.44 -1.04
N ASN A 100 -2.89 -14.83 0.22
CA ASN A 100 -2.78 -16.23 0.61
C ASN A 100 -4.06 -17.01 0.29
N ARG A 101 -5.24 -16.42 0.52
CA ARG A 101 -6.52 -17.04 0.20
C ARG A 101 -6.70 -17.21 -1.31
N SER A 102 -6.41 -16.17 -2.10
CA SER A 102 -6.51 -16.24 -3.56
C SER A 102 -5.60 -17.31 -4.17
N TYR A 103 -4.38 -17.44 -3.63
CA TYR A 103 -3.42 -18.47 -4.03
C TYR A 103 -3.91 -19.88 -3.71
N LEU A 104 -4.50 -20.07 -2.52
CA LEU A 104 -4.99 -21.38 -2.06
C LEU A 104 -6.31 -21.79 -2.73
N GLU A 105 -7.23 -20.84 -2.95
CA GLU A 105 -8.58 -21.17 -3.41
C GLU A 105 -8.66 -21.43 -4.91
N GLY A 106 -7.73 -20.92 -5.75
CA GLY A 106 -7.51 -21.29 -7.17
C GLY A 106 -8.70 -21.23 -8.14
N LYS A 107 -9.92 -21.02 -7.64
CA LYS A 107 -11.22 -21.21 -8.29
C LYS A 107 -12.08 -19.95 -8.25
N SER A 108 -11.78 -18.99 -7.38
CA SER A 108 -12.54 -17.75 -7.27
C SER A 108 -12.18 -16.71 -8.33
N GLY A 109 -11.08 -16.92 -9.08
CA GLY A 109 -10.58 -15.99 -10.12
C GLY A 109 -10.11 -14.63 -9.62
N LEU A 110 -10.20 -14.37 -8.31
CA LEU A 110 -9.66 -13.18 -7.65
C LEU A 110 -8.13 -13.25 -7.67
N GLY A 111 -7.48 -12.17 -8.07
CA GLY A 111 -6.02 -12.06 -8.08
C GLY A 111 -5.55 -10.83 -7.32
N VAL A 112 -4.35 -10.88 -6.73
CA VAL A 112 -3.70 -9.70 -6.17
C VAL A 112 -2.61 -9.25 -7.13
N SER A 113 -2.68 -7.99 -7.54
CA SER A 113 -1.73 -7.37 -8.47
C SER A 113 -0.98 -6.24 -7.78
N ILE A 114 0.32 -6.13 -8.03
CA ILE A 114 1.17 -5.04 -7.54
C ILE A 114 1.61 -4.23 -8.74
N CYS A 115 1.39 -2.93 -8.71
CA CYS A 115 1.71 -2.03 -9.82
C CYS A 115 2.15 -0.68 -9.28
N LYS A 116 2.83 0.12 -10.11
CA LYS A 116 3.08 1.51 -9.75
C LYS A 116 1.77 2.27 -9.89
N SER A 117 1.50 3.22 -8.99
CA SER A 117 0.20 3.93 -8.96
C SER A 117 -0.16 4.62 -10.29
N ARG A 118 0.84 4.99 -11.11
CA ARG A 118 0.62 5.60 -12.43
C ARG A 118 0.37 4.60 -13.57
N ASP A 119 0.60 3.31 -13.34
CA ASP A 119 0.56 2.26 -14.35
C ASP A 119 -0.75 1.44 -14.28
N VAL A 120 -1.70 1.82 -13.42
CA VAL A 120 -2.94 1.06 -13.24
C VAL A 120 -3.87 1.25 -14.43
N VAL A 121 -4.19 0.14 -15.09
CA VAL A 121 -5.10 0.13 -16.24
C VAL A 121 -6.51 -0.29 -15.81
N GLY A 122 -7.51 0.50 -16.19
CA GLY A 122 -8.93 0.22 -15.99
C GLY A 122 -9.58 1.03 -14.85
N ARG A 123 -10.84 0.74 -14.55
CA ARG A 123 -11.58 1.40 -13.47
C ARG A 123 -11.13 0.83 -12.12
N VAL A 124 -10.44 1.66 -11.35
CA VAL A 124 -9.97 1.38 -9.99
C VAL A 124 -10.92 1.99 -8.99
N LEU A 125 -11.23 1.24 -7.94
CA LEU A 125 -11.92 1.75 -6.76
C LEU A 125 -10.86 2.19 -5.74
N ASP A 126 -10.61 3.50 -5.69
CA ASP A 126 -9.62 4.13 -4.81
C ASP A 126 -10.18 4.33 -3.39
N PHE A 127 -9.30 4.65 -2.45
CA PHE A 127 -9.65 5.02 -1.08
C PHE A 127 -10.65 6.17 -1.05
N GLY A 128 -11.67 6.05 -0.19
CA GLY A 128 -12.70 7.09 -0.01
C GLY A 128 -13.67 7.26 -1.17
N SER A 129 -13.50 6.54 -2.29
CA SER A 129 -14.50 6.47 -3.35
C SER A 129 -15.81 5.94 -2.74
N PRO A 130 -16.95 6.61 -2.93
CA PRO A 130 -18.22 6.13 -2.44
C PRO A 130 -18.49 4.78 -3.10
N MET A 131 -18.68 3.75 -2.27
CA MET A 131 -19.19 2.47 -2.74
C MET A 131 -20.58 2.67 -3.35
N PRO A 132 -21.12 1.72 -4.15
CA PRO A 132 -22.46 1.82 -4.72
C PRO A 132 -23.56 2.14 -3.69
N ASN A 133 -23.34 1.79 -2.41
CA ASN A 133 -24.24 2.07 -1.29
C ASN A 133 -23.89 3.35 -0.50
N GLY A 134 -22.98 4.20 -1.01
CA GLY A 134 -22.49 5.41 -0.34
C GLY A 134 -21.49 5.15 0.81
N LEU A 135 -21.22 3.89 1.14
CA LEU A 135 -20.28 3.50 2.19
C LEU A 135 -18.83 3.79 1.79
N ARG A 136 -18.00 4.11 2.78
CA ARG A 136 -16.55 4.29 2.62
C ARG A 136 -15.85 3.27 3.51
N LEU A 137 -14.86 2.58 2.96
CA LEU A 137 -14.04 1.67 3.75
C LEU A 137 -13.16 2.48 4.71
N PRO A 138 -13.05 2.06 5.97
CA PRO A 138 -12.09 2.65 6.88
C PRO A 138 -10.67 2.42 6.36
N THR A 139 -9.85 3.47 6.39
CA THR A 139 -8.45 3.41 5.96
C THR A 139 -7.52 3.62 7.13
N GLN A 140 -6.47 2.83 7.23
CA GLN A 140 -5.40 2.99 8.21
C GLN A 140 -4.12 3.41 7.49
N THR A 141 -3.40 4.39 8.05
CA THR A 141 -2.10 4.85 7.52
C THR A 141 -1.00 4.53 8.52
N PHE A 142 0.15 4.12 7.99
CA PHE A 142 1.36 3.77 8.74
C PHE A 142 2.53 4.58 8.20
N ASP A 143 3.25 5.23 9.11
CA ASP A 143 4.46 5.98 8.79
C ASP A 143 5.66 5.31 9.45
N PHE A 144 6.71 5.07 8.67
CA PHE A 144 7.98 4.55 9.17
C PHE A 144 8.91 5.70 9.56
N THR A 145 9.80 5.43 10.51
CA THR A 145 10.84 6.39 10.88
C THR A 145 11.74 6.67 9.67
N SER A 146 11.92 7.96 9.38
CA SER A 146 12.70 8.39 8.23
C SER A 146 14.19 8.08 8.45
N ILE A 147 14.85 7.53 7.43
CA ILE A 147 16.26 7.15 7.49
C ILE A 147 17.10 8.30 6.94
N SER A 148 17.97 8.87 7.77
CA SER A 148 18.92 9.89 7.35
C SER A 148 20.14 9.25 6.66
N LEU A 149 20.36 9.60 5.40
CA LEU A 149 21.48 9.17 4.57
C LEU A 149 22.45 10.33 4.31
N PRO A 150 23.74 10.06 4.01
CA PRO A 150 24.72 11.06 3.59
C PRO A 150 24.19 12.00 2.49
N MET A 151 23.43 11.42 1.58
CA MET A 151 22.88 12.06 0.38
C MET A 151 21.47 12.66 0.53
N GLY A 152 20.76 12.40 1.63
CA GLY A 152 19.33 12.74 1.73
C GLY A 152 18.60 12.06 2.87
N VAL A 153 17.27 12.14 2.85
CA VAL A 153 16.40 11.43 3.81
C VAL A 153 15.45 10.54 3.01
N ILE A 154 15.30 9.29 3.43
CA ILE A 154 14.28 8.37 2.90
C ILE A 154 13.12 8.30 3.89
N SER A 155 11.90 8.47 3.40
CA SER A 155 10.66 8.24 4.13
C SER A 155 9.78 7.22 3.42
N LEU A 156 9.16 6.34 4.21
CA LEU A 156 8.25 5.30 3.75
C LEU A 156 6.93 5.43 4.51
N SER A 157 5.82 5.46 3.78
CA SER A 157 4.47 5.40 4.35
C SER A 157 3.59 4.45 3.56
N GLY A 158 2.56 3.93 4.22
CA GLY A 158 1.59 3.02 3.61
C GLY A 158 0.18 3.31 4.10
N THR A 159 -0.80 3.23 3.22
CA THR A 159 -2.23 3.34 3.54
C THR A 159 -2.91 2.04 3.11
N THR A 160 -3.74 1.46 3.96
CA THR A 160 -4.49 0.22 3.72
C THR A 160 -5.96 0.39 4.04
N ASN A 161 -6.83 -0.41 3.43
CA ASN A 161 -8.23 -0.56 3.84
C ASN A 161 -8.33 -1.58 4.99
N GLN A 162 -9.14 -1.26 6.01
CA GLN A 162 -9.39 -2.13 7.17
C GLN A 162 -10.60 -3.04 6.96
#